data_AF-A0A081CPG2-F1
#
_entry.id   AF-A0A081CPG2-F1
#
_cell.length_a   1.000
_cell.length_b   1.000
_cell.length_c   1.000
_cell.angle_alpha   90.00
_cell.angle_beta   90.00
_cell.angle_gamma   90.00
#
_symmetry.space_group_name_H-M   'P 1'
#
loop_
_entity.id
_entity.type
_entity.pdbx_description
1 polymer ?
#
loop_
_entity_poly.entity_id
_entity_poly.type
_entity_poly.pdbx_seq_one_letter_code
_entity_poly.pdbx_strand_id
1 'polypeptide(L)'
;MSTWTDNLTMETMAKERANPPFDVRKMSIEHHGSESDLVKKEKFMLEASRDPVFYSADIYDLTKDQIRERTMQRIQRLAHYVTSESVDDFQKRMELMSLLDPGLWTRLGVHYGLFLGAIRSGATPNQFSYWMEKGVIACQGMFGCFGMTELAHGSNVAGLETTAHFDAQTDEFVIHTPNLGATKWWIGGAAQTATHCSVFAQLIVKGKRYGTKTFIVPLRDPKSFQLLPGINIGDIGKKMGRDGIDNGYIQFTNVRIPRAYMLMKHTQVTRDGEVREPPLQQLTYGALLQGRTAMVADAANTAKKALTISVRYAAARRQFKSDAKAQYETQILDYPIHQRRLMPLVAQAVAFGYTALELQRLFEETSQALEALEPGDPNLEATIEKLKETHSTSAGLKAFCTWATLETIDRSRQACGGHGYSSYNGFANMHADFAVHCTWEGDNTILALQAGRFLISAYQDALDGKEQVSAGTKYLNNIEQVLAAKCESDEALDTLDGIDRGWATVAAHAVKKASEDYQACLKA
;
A
#
# COMPACT_ATOMS: atom_id res chain seq x y z
N MET A 1 -19.05 45.62 18.87
CA MET A 1 -17.74 45.30 19.47
C MET A 1 -17.14 44.16 18.69
N SER A 2 -15.82 44.14 18.46
CA SER A 2 -15.15 42.99 17.85
C SER A 2 -15.44 41.74 18.69
N THR A 3 -15.93 40.67 18.06
CA THR A 3 -16.06 39.34 18.67
C THR A 3 -14.73 38.57 18.62
N TRP A 4 -13.72 39.13 17.96
CA TRP A 4 -12.39 38.55 17.82
C TRP A 4 -11.43 39.06 18.89
N THR A 5 -10.73 38.14 19.54
CA THR A 5 -9.53 38.38 20.33
C THR A 5 -8.44 37.41 19.89
N ASP A 6 -7.20 37.88 19.78
CA ASP A 6 -6.10 37.08 19.21
C ASP A 6 -5.82 35.80 20.01
N ASN A 7 -6.14 35.79 21.31
CA ASN A 7 -5.92 34.66 22.20
C ASN A 7 -7.08 33.66 22.24
N LEU A 8 -8.28 34.00 21.74
CA LEU A 8 -9.49 33.18 21.91
C LEU A 8 -9.32 31.76 21.37
N THR A 9 -8.65 31.61 20.23
CA THR A 9 -8.38 30.30 19.63
C THR A 9 -7.49 29.44 20.54
N MET A 10 -6.44 30.03 21.12
CA MET A 10 -5.52 29.32 22.01
C MET A 10 -6.19 28.94 23.32
N GLU A 11 -6.98 29.84 23.90
CA GLU A 11 -7.77 29.59 25.11
C GLU A 11 -8.82 28.48 24.88
N THR A 12 -9.54 28.56 23.75
CA THR A 12 -10.52 27.53 23.36
C THR A 12 -9.83 26.17 23.25
N MET A 13 -8.71 26.07 22.52
CA MET A 13 -7.99 24.80 22.39
C MET A 13 -7.39 24.28 23.70
N ALA A 14 -6.97 25.16 24.61
CA ALA A 14 -6.52 24.76 25.94
C ALA A 14 -7.67 24.15 26.76
N LYS A 15 -8.87 24.73 26.67
CA LYS A 15 -10.07 24.22 27.33
C LYS A 15 -10.49 22.85 26.78
N GLU A 16 -10.49 22.66 25.47
CA GLU A 16 -10.81 21.37 24.83
C GLU A 16 -9.84 20.24 25.23
N ARG A 17 -8.60 20.60 25.60
CA ARG A 17 -7.58 19.65 26.07
C ARG A 17 -7.59 19.45 27.58
N ALA A 18 -8.33 20.26 28.31
CA ALA A 18 -8.38 20.16 29.76
C ALA A 18 -9.15 18.90 30.17
N ASN A 19 -8.56 18.08 31.03
CA ASN A 19 -9.18 16.89 31.62
C ASN A 19 -9.76 15.91 30.57
N PRO A 20 -8.92 15.32 29.69
CA PRO A 20 -9.41 14.34 28.72
C PRO A 20 -10.10 13.17 29.45
N PRO A 21 -11.19 12.59 28.91
CA PRO A 21 -11.94 11.52 29.56
C PRO A 21 -11.19 10.18 29.61
N PHE A 22 -9.99 10.12 29.02
CA PHE A 22 -9.11 8.96 29.00
C PHE A 22 -7.65 9.39 28.93
N ASP A 23 -6.75 8.45 29.21
CA ASP A 23 -5.30 8.64 29.11
C ASP A 23 -4.85 8.65 27.64
N VAL A 24 -4.47 9.84 27.16
CA VAL A 24 -4.01 10.05 25.78
C VAL A 24 -2.73 9.25 25.47
N ARG A 25 -1.85 9.05 26.46
CA ARG A 25 -0.62 8.27 26.27
C ARG A 25 -0.95 6.80 26.09
N LYS A 26 -1.83 6.23 26.93
CA LYS A 26 -2.29 4.85 26.77
C LYS A 26 -2.94 4.63 25.40
N MET A 27 -3.84 5.52 24.99
CA MET A 27 -4.46 5.43 23.65
C MET A 27 -3.41 5.51 22.52
N SER A 28 -2.37 6.33 22.71
CA SER A 28 -1.26 6.41 21.76
C SER A 28 -0.47 5.11 21.70
N ILE A 29 -0.21 4.46 22.84
CA ILE A 29 0.49 3.17 22.92
C ILE A 29 -0.29 2.09 22.17
N GLU A 30 -1.59 1.95 22.46
CA GLU A 30 -2.47 0.98 21.82
C GLU A 30 -2.49 1.15 20.28
N HIS A 31 -2.56 2.38 19.81
CA HIS A 31 -2.56 2.67 18.36
C HIS A 31 -1.25 2.40 17.64
N HIS A 32 -0.15 2.29 18.38
CA HIS A 32 1.16 1.96 17.83
C HIS A 32 1.55 0.50 18.09
N GLY A 33 0.68 -0.29 18.74
CA GLY A 33 0.89 -1.69 19.07
C GLY A 33 1.74 -1.93 20.31
N SER A 34 2.71 -1.06 20.61
CA SER A 34 3.50 -1.13 21.84
C SER A 34 4.09 0.22 22.25
N GLU A 35 4.47 0.33 23.53
CA GLU A 35 5.15 1.52 24.04
C GLU A 35 6.53 1.71 23.39
N SER A 36 7.26 0.61 23.16
CA SER A 36 8.55 0.61 22.47
C SER A 36 8.43 1.23 21.07
N ASP A 37 7.41 0.82 20.31
CA ASP A 37 7.18 1.33 18.96
C ASP A 37 6.81 2.82 18.96
N LEU A 38 5.98 3.24 19.92
CA LEU A 38 5.65 4.65 20.08
C LEU A 38 6.89 5.50 20.41
N VAL A 39 7.69 5.09 21.39
CA VAL A 39 8.92 5.80 21.80
C VAL A 39 9.92 5.89 20.64
N LYS A 40 10.09 4.82 19.87
CA LYS A 40 10.93 4.83 18.66
C LYS A 40 10.42 5.81 17.62
N LYS A 41 9.11 5.81 17.34
CA LYS A 41 8.51 6.76 16.39
C LYS A 41 8.64 8.20 16.86
N GLU A 42 8.46 8.48 18.15
CA GLU A 42 8.69 9.82 18.71
C GLU A 42 10.13 10.29 18.52
N LYS A 43 11.11 9.41 18.75
CA LYS A 43 12.53 9.69 18.47
C LYS A 43 12.74 10.05 16.99
N PHE A 44 12.21 9.24 16.06
CA PHE A 44 12.38 9.47 14.63
C PHE A 44 11.64 10.73 14.14
N MET A 45 10.48 11.05 14.70
CA MET A 45 9.78 12.31 14.45
C MET A 45 10.63 13.52 14.88
N LEU A 46 11.26 13.44 16.05
CA LEU A 46 12.15 14.49 16.56
C LEU A 46 13.39 14.67 15.66
N GLU A 47 14.02 13.58 15.25
CA GLU A 47 15.16 13.61 14.32
C GLU A 47 14.78 14.28 12.98
N ALA A 48 13.68 13.86 12.36
CA ALA A 48 13.21 14.45 11.11
C ALA A 48 12.84 15.94 11.27
N SER A 49 12.23 16.32 12.40
CA SER A 49 11.85 17.72 12.64
C SER A 49 13.05 18.66 12.83
N ARG A 50 14.21 18.12 13.20
CA ARG A 50 15.44 18.87 13.46
C ARG A 50 16.39 18.91 12.26
N ASP A 51 16.24 18.00 11.31
CA ASP A 51 17.06 17.96 10.10
C ASP A 51 16.50 18.95 9.05
N PRO A 52 17.26 19.98 8.65
CA PRO A 52 16.82 20.97 7.68
C PRO A 52 16.40 20.39 6.33
N VAL A 53 16.94 19.22 5.93
CA VAL A 53 16.58 18.55 4.66
C VAL A 53 15.11 18.09 4.66
N PHE A 54 14.54 17.86 5.84
CA PHE A 54 13.14 17.47 6.02
C PHE A 54 12.19 18.65 6.25
N TYR A 55 12.69 19.90 6.18
CA TYR A 55 11.83 21.08 6.16
C TYR A 55 10.79 20.99 5.04
N SER A 56 9.52 21.13 5.40
CA SER A 56 8.39 20.84 4.51
C SER A 56 7.30 21.92 4.53
N ALA A 57 7.51 23.06 5.18
CA ALA A 57 6.50 24.12 5.21
C ALA A 57 6.36 24.85 3.87
N ASP A 58 7.42 24.86 3.05
CA ASP A 58 7.48 25.45 1.71
C ASP A 58 7.10 24.45 0.59
N ILE A 59 6.80 23.19 0.93
CA ILE A 59 6.56 22.10 -0.05
C ILE A 59 5.44 22.44 -1.05
N TYR A 60 4.48 23.28 -0.64
CA TYR A 60 3.31 23.66 -1.41
C TYR A 60 3.62 24.63 -2.55
N ASP A 61 4.75 25.35 -2.46
CA ASP A 61 5.16 26.37 -3.44
C ASP A 61 6.26 25.86 -4.37
N LEU A 62 6.78 24.65 -4.14
CA LEU A 62 7.85 24.08 -4.95
C LEU A 62 7.36 23.61 -6.31
N THR A 63 8.20 23.79 -7.32
CA THR A 63 8.01 23.17 -8.64
C THR A 63 8.29 21.67 -8.58
N LYS A 64 7.81 20.92 -9.58
CA LYS A 64 8.11 19.48 -9.73
C LYS A 64 9.61 19.20 -9.62
N ASP A 65 10.44 19.99 -10.28
CA ASP A 65 11.88 19.74 -10.35
C ASP A 65 12.57 20.02 -9.00
N GLN A 66 12.13 21.05 -8.27
CA GLN A 66 12.58 21.30 -6.89
C GLN A 66 12.17 20.17 -5.93
N ILE A 67 10.95 19.64 -6.07
CA ILE A 67 10.51 18.48 -5.28
C ILE A 67 11.38 17.25 -5.61
N ARG A 68 11.65 16.99 -6.90
CA ARG A 68 12.51 15.87 -7.34
C ARG A 68 13.92 15.95 -6.76
N GLU A 69 14.53 17.12 -6.77
CA GLU A 69 15.84 17.36 -6.20
C GLU A 69 15.84 17.13 -4.69
N ARG A 70 14.87 17.74 -3.98
CA ARG A 70 14.74 17.60 -2.52
C ARG A 70 14.48 16.16 -2.10
N THR A 71 13.66 15.42 -2.86
CA THR A 71 13.45 13.99 -2.60
C THR A 71 14.77 13.21 -2.68
N MET A 72 15.65 13.50 -3.65
CA MET A 72 16.96 12.85 -3.72
C MET A 72 17.90 13.24 -2.56
N GLN A 73 17.88 14.50 -2.12
CA GLN A 73 18.61 14.94 -0.93
C GLN A 73 18.14 14.18 0.33
N ARG A 74 16.82 13.98 0.46
CA ARG A 74 16.22 13.19 1.54
C ARG A 74 16.59 11.71 1.45
N ILE A 75 16.61 11.12 0.26
CA ILE A 75 17.09 9.73 0.04
C ILE A 75 18.54 9.60 0.48
N GLN A 76 19.41 10.54 0.10
CA GLN A 76 20.81 10.53 0.51
C GLN A 76 20.95 10.55 2.04
N ARG A 77 20.13 11.35 2.73
CA ARG A 77 20.08 11.36 4.19
C ARG A 77 19.62 10.02 4.78
N LEU A 78 18.60 9.41 4.18
CA LEU A 78 18.06 8.13 4.64
C LEU A 78 18.98 6.93 4.37
N ALA A 79 19.83 6.98 3.35
CA ALA A 79 20.77 5.91 3.02
C ALA A 79 21.72 5.58 4.19
N HIS A 80 22.07 6.56 5.03
CA HIS A 80 22.85 6.32 6.25
C HIS A 80 22.14 5.33 7.19
N TYR A 81 20.85 5.56 7.44
CA TYR A 81 20.04 4.75 8.36
C TYR A 81 19.83 3.32 7.88
N VAL A 82 19.75 3.10 6.57
CA VAL A 82 19.65 1.73 6.00
C VAL A 82 20.81 0.85 6.45
N THR A 83 22.00 1.43 6.61
CA THR A 83 23.21 0.68 7.00
C THR A 83 23.48 0.70 8.50
N SER A 84 22.90 1.65 9.25
CA SER A 84 23.18 1.84 10.67
C SER A 84 22.08 1.34 11.60
N GLU A 85 20.88 1.08 11.08
CA GLU A 85 19.71 0.62 11.85
C GLU A 85 19.41 -0.86 11.59
N SER A 86 18.67 -1.48 12.51
CA SER A 86 18.03 -2.76 12.22
C SER A 86 16.94 -2.57 11.15
N VAL A 87 16.57 -3.67 10.47
CA VAL A 87 15.48 -3.65 9.49
C VAL A 87 14.18 -3.14 10.11
N ASP A 88 13.86 -3.59 11.33
CA ASP A 88 12.65 -3.19 12.04
C ASP A 88 12.63 -1.70 12.38
N ASP A 89 13.76 -1.18 12.89
CA ASP A 89 13.87 0.24 13.23
C ASP A 89 13.75 1.12 11.98
N PHE A 90 14.42 0.72 10.90
CA PHE A 90 14.33 1.41 9.62
C PHE A 90 12.90 1.35 9.04
N GLN A 91 12.20 0.22 9.18
CA GLN A 91 10.81 0.09 8.75
C GLN A 91 9.90 1.04 9.54
N LYS A 92 10.04 1.12 10.87
CA LYS A 92 9.28 2.06 11.71
C LYS A 92 9.59 3.52 11.35
N ARG A 93 10.83 3.85 10.98
CA ARG A 93 11.20 5.17 10.44
C ARG A 93 10.49 5.45 9.13
N MET A 94 10.46 4.47 8.21
CA MET A 94 9.80 4.62 6.91
C MET A 94 8.28 4.79 7.04
N GLU A 95 7.62 4.16 8.01
CA GLU A 95 6.20 4.40 8.31
C GLU A 95 5.89 5.87 8.63
N LEU A 96 6.85 6.63 9.19
CA LEU A 96 6.67 8.07 9.42
C LEU A 96 6.87 8.88 8.13
N MET A 97 7.77 8.43 7.26
CA MET A 97 8.04 9.09 5.98
C MET A 97 6.84 9.04 5.06
N SER A 98 6.01 7.98 5.11
CA SER A 98 4.78 7.92 4.31
C SER A 98 3.80 9.05 4.65
N LEU A 99 3.79 9.52 5.91
CA LEU A 99 2.94 10.62 6.37
C LEU A 99 3.56 12.01 6.15
N LEU A 100 4.89 12.10 6.24
CA LEU A 100 5.66 13.35 6.12
C LEU A 100 5.88 13.74 4.64
N ASP A 101 6.37 12.79 3.84
CA ASP A 101 6.67 12.95 2.41
C ASP A 101 6.35 11.62 1.68
N PRO A 102 5.10 11.43 1.22
CA PRO A 102 4.69 10.23 0.48
C PRO A 102 5.49 10.01 -0.81
N GLY A 103 6.03 11.08 -1.41
CA GLY A 103 6.86 11.00 -2.62
C GLY A 103 8.23 10.39 -2.34
N LEU A 104 8.88 10.83 -1.25
CA LEU A 104 10.11 10.22 -0.73
C LEU A 104 9.91 8.75 -0.38
N TRP A 105 8.87 8.46 0.40
CA TRP A 105 8.57 7.09 0.81
C TRP A 105 8.49 6.16 -0.40
N THR A 106 7.77 6.57 -1.45
CA THR A 106 7.66 5.75 -2.66
C THR A 106 8.96 5.69 -3.46
N ARG A 107 9.66 6.81 -3.68
CA ARG A 107 10.87 6.81 -4.50
C ARG A 107 11.95 5.91 -3.91
N LEU A 108 12.05 5.87 -2.58
CA LEU A 108 12.93 4.96 -1.86
C LEU A 108 12.36 3.53 -1.81
N GLY A 109 11.06 3.38 -1.57
CA GLY A 109 10.36 2.10 -1.49
C GLY A 109 10.36 1.30 -2.80
N VAL A 110 10.46 1.96 -3.96
CA VAL A 110 10.62 1.25 -5.23
C VAL A 110 11.93 0.45 -5.28
N HIS A 111 13.00 0.97 -4.67
CA HIS A 111 14.26 0.25 -4.59
C HIS A 111 14.26 -0.81 -3.47
N TYR A 112 14.06 -0.39 -2.22
CA TYR A 112 14.19 -1.30 -1.06
C TYR A 112 12.98 -2.21 -0.84
N GLY A 113 11.79 -1.77 -1.23
CA GLY A 113 10.58 -2.59 -1.17
C GLY A 113 10.43 -3.47 -2.41
N LEU A 114 10.28 -2.85 -3.59
CA LEU A 114 9.90 -3.58 -4.79
C LEU A 114 11.07 -4.27 -5.50
N PHE A 115 12.15 -3.56 -5.83
CA PHE A 115 13.29 -4.14 -6.54
C PHE A 115 14.02 -5.20 -5.69
N LEU A 116 14.39 -4.83 -4.46
CA LEU A 116 15.01 -5.76 -3.51
C LEU A 116 14.04 -6.88 -3.12
N GLY A 117 12.74 -6.59 -2.95
CA GLY A 117 11.73 -7.62 -2.69
C GLY A 117 11.59 -8.63 -3.84
N ALA A 118 11.69 -8.19 -5.09
CA ALA A 118 11.73 -9.09 -6.25
C ALA A 118 12.95 -10.01 -6.19
N ILE A 119 14.13 -9.48 -5.85
CA ILE A 119 15.34 -10.29 -5.66
C ILE A 119 15.16 -11.28 -4.50
N ARG A 120 14.70 -10.83 -3.33
CA ARG A 120 14.50 -11.70 -2.15
C ARG A 120 13.53 -12.85 -2.43
N SER A 121 12.43 -12.56 -3.13
CA SER A 121 11.40 -13.55 -3.45
C SER A 121 11.78 -14.46 -4.61
N GLY A 122 12.47 -13.95 -5.64
CA GLY A 122 12.71 -14.67 -6.88
C GLY A 122 14.12 -15.26 -7.04
N ALA A 123 15.12 -14.79 -6.30
CA ALA A 123 16.50 -15.23 -6.45
C ALA A 123 16.76 -16.57 -5.77
N THR A 124 17.59 -17.41 -6.40
CA THR A 124 18.26 -18.50 -5.69
C THR A 124 19.25 -17.94 -4.65
N PRO A 125 19.70 -18.72 -3.65
CA PRO A 125 20.68 -18.24 -2.68
C PRO A 125 21.93 -17.62 -3.32
N ASN A 126 22.47 -18.24 -4.39
CA ASN A 126 23.64 -17.72 -5.10
C ASN A 126 23.35 -16.40 -5.84
N GLN A 127 22.17 -16.28 -6.45
CA GLN A 127 21.75 -15.04 -7.08
C GLN A 127 21.57 -13.92 -6.04
N PHE A 128 20.96 -14.24 -4.90
CA PHE A 128 20.76 -13.28 -3.82
C PHE A 128 22.11 -12.73 -3.34
N SER A 129 23.07 -13.60 -3.02
CA SER A 129 24.43 -13.20 -2.62
C SER A 129 25.12 -12.34 -3.68
N TYR A 130 25.02 -12.73 -4.96
CA TYR A 130 25.58 -11.92 -6.06
C TYR A 130 25.04 -10.50 -6.08
N TRP A 131 23.73 -10.31 -5.96
CA TRP A 131 23.13 -8.97 -5.96
C TRP A 131 23.46 -8.17 -4.70
N MET A 132 23.60 -8.83 -3.54
CA MET A 132 24.09 -8.19 -2.31
C MET A 132 25.51 -7.65 -2.50
N GLU A 133 26.42 -8.46 -3.05
CA GLU A 133 27.80 -8.07 -3.35
C GLU A 133 27.91 -6.95 -4.39
N LYS A 134 26.93 -6.83 -5.30
CA LYS A 134 26.83 -5.72 -6.25
C LYS A 134 26.31 -4.42 -5.65
N GLY A 135 26.06 -4.36 -4.35
CA GLY A 135 25.77 -3.13 -3.64
C GLY A 135 24.31 -2.72 -3.63
N VAL A 136 23.36 -3.66 -3.83
CA VAL A 136 21.93 -3.35 -3.82
C VAL A 136 21.44 -2.78 -2.49
N ILE A 137 22.02 -3.17 -1.34
CA ILE A 137 21.61 -2.61 -0.04
C ILE A 137 22.21 -1.21 0.17
N ALA A 138 23.49 -1.03 -0.15
CA ALA A 138 24.21 0.21 0.10
C ALA A 138 23.97 1.29 -0.98
N CYS A 139 23.13 1.03 -1.99
CA CYS A 139 22.96 1.87 -3.17
C CYS A 139 24.29 2.18 -3.90
N GLN A 140 25.29 1.29 -3.84
CA GLN A 140 26.63 1.52 -4.37
C GLN A 140 26.74 1.06 -5.82
N GLY A 141 26.45 1.98 -6.77
CA GLY A 141 26.42 1.67 -8.20
C GLY A 141 25.17 0.89 -8.65
N MET A 142 24.29 0.55 -7.71
CA MET A 142 23.02 -0.13 -7.97
C MET A 142 21.88 0.61 -7.29
N PHE A 143 21.03 1.26 -8.08
CA PHE A 143 19.73 1.75 -7.65
C PHE A 143 18.67 1.12 -8.55
N GLY A 144 17.68 0.48 -7.95
CA GLY A 144 16.76 -0.42 -8.65
C GLY A 144 15.36 0.17 -8.83
N CYS A 145 14.73 -0.14 -9.95
CA CYS A 145 13.31 0.09 -10.19
C CYS A 145 12.55 -1.20 -10.53
N PHE A 146 11.21 -1.13 -10.52
CA PHE A 146 10.32 -2.30 -10.68
C PHE A 146 9.49 -2.21 -11.97
N GLY A 147 9.94 -2.90 -13.01
CA GLY A 147 9.44 -2.83 -14.39
C GLY A 147 8.34 -3.83 -14.70
N MET A 148 7.20 -3.75 -14.00
CA MET A 148 6.06 -4.65 -14.24
C MET A 148 5.08 -4.08 -15.26
N THR A 149 4.37 -3.02 -14.88
CA THR A 149 3.30 -2.38 -15.64
C THR A 149 3.75 -1.96 -17.03
N GLU A 150 2.88 -2.19 -18.00
CA GLU A 150 3.00 -1.71 -19.38
C GLU A 150 1.90 -0.70 -19.68
N LEU A 151 2.08 0.09 -20.74
CA LEU A 151 1.11 1.08 -21.19
C LEU A 151 -0.28 0.44 -21.41
N ALA A 152 -0.33 -0.77 -21.96
CA ALA A 152 -1.58 -1.51 -22.22
C ALA A 152 -2.00 -2.47 -21.08
N HIS A 153 -1.11 -2.79 -20.14
CA HIS A 153 -1.34 -3.86 -19.15
C HIS A 153 -0.89 -3.45 -17.73
N GLY A 154 -1.88 -3.23 -16.85
CA GLY A 154 -1.70 -3.06 -15.40
C GLY A 154 -2.21 -4.27 -14.63
N SER A 155 -3.54 -4.37 -14.45
CA SER A 155 -4.16 -5.44 -13.64
C SER A 155 -3.93 -6.85 -14.21
N ASN A 156 -3.96 -7.02 -15.54
CA ASN A 156 -3.72 -8.32 -16.18
C ASN A 156 -2.23 -8.56 -16.45
N VAL A 157 -1.46 -8.83 -15.39
CA VAL A 157 -0.01 -9.12 -15.45
C VAL A 157 0.33 -10.36 -16.28
N ALA A 158 -0.60 -11.33 -16.36
CA ALA A 158 -0.43 -12.51 -17.21
C ALA A 158 -0.41 -12.15 -18.71
N GLY A 159 -1.04 -11.02 -19.07
CA GLY A 159 -1.15 -10.51 -20.44
C GLY A 159 -0.02 -9.58 -20.88
N LEU A 160 1.03 -9.36 -20.07
CA LEU A 160 2.15 -8.49 -20.45
C LEU A 160 2.76 -8.93 -21.80
N GLU A 161 3.23 -7.97 -22.57
CA GLU A 161 3.69 -8.18 -23.95
C GLU A 161 5.21 -8.09 -24.10
N THR A 162 5.94 -7.48 -23.16
CA THR A 162 7.41 -7.52 -23.15
C THR A 162 7.88 -8.97 -23.15
N THR A 163 8.80 -9.32 -24.04
CA THR A 163 9.29 -10.70 -24.21
C THR A 163 10.71 -10.88 -23.69
N ALA A 164 11.01 -12.07 -23.18
CA ALA A 164 12.36 -12.53 -22.85
C ALA A 164 12.63 -13.86 -23.59
N HIS A 165 13.30 -13.77 -24.74
CA HIS A 165 13.64 -14.94 -25.56
C HIS A 165 14.97 -15.54 -25.10
N PHE A 166 14.99 -16.84 -24.77
CA PHE A 166 16.23 -17.53 -24.44
C PHE A 166 17.04 -17.87 -25.69
N ASP A 167 18.29 -17.45 -25.72
CA ASP A 167 19.29 -17.75 -26.74
C ASP A 167 20.34 -18.71 -26.17
N ALA A 168 20.21 -20.00 -26.51
CA ALA A 168 21.10 -21.05 -26.01
C ALA A 168 22.53 -20.95 -26.57
N GLN A 169 22.72 -20.26 -27.71
CA GLN A 169 24.06 -20.14 -28.32
C GLN A 169 24.96 -19.21 -27.51
N THR A 170 24.39 -18.15 -26.94
CA THR A 170 25.13 -17.15 -26.15
C THR A 170 24.91 -17.28 -24.64
N ASP A 171 24.02 -18.18 -24.20
CA ASP A 171 23.59 -18.33 -22.79
C ASP A 171 22.97 -17.04 -22.23
N GLU A 172 22.09 -16.41 -23.01
CA GLU A 172 21.49 -15.11 -22.73
C GLU A 172 19.96 -15.10 -22.90
N PHE A 173 19.31 -14.10 -22.31
CA PHE A 173 17.97 -13.68 -22.68
C PHE A 173 18.01 -12.41 -23.52
N VAL A 174 17.17 -12.35 -24.54
CA VAL A 174 16.90 -11.15 -25.34
C VAL A 174 15.58 -10.53 -24.86
N ILE A 175 15.69 -9.39 -24.18
CA ILE A 175 14.56 -8.59 -23.69
C ILE A 175 14.11 -7.63 -24.79
N HIS A 176 12.82 -7.66 -25.12
CA HIS A 176 12.28 -6.85 -26.21
C HIS A 176 10.87 -6.33 -25.92
N THR A 177 10.62 -5.09 -26.30
CA THR A 177 9.33 -4.40 -26.28
C THR A 177 8.75 -4.43 -27.70
N PRO A 178 7.82 -5.35 -28.03
CA PRO A 178 7.40 -5.61 -29.41
C PRO A 178 6.58 -4.50 -30.05
N ASN A 179 5.93 -3.66 -29.24
CA ASN A 179 5.06 -2.59 -29.70
C ASN A 179 4.98 -1.46 -28.64
N LEU A 180 4.34 -0.33 -28.98
CA LEU A 180 4.21 0.80 -28.05
C LEU A 180 3.39 0.47 -26.79
N GLY A 181 2.34 -0.35 -26.91
CA GLY A 181 1.52 -0.83 -25.79
C GLY A 181 2.31 -1.63 -24.76
N ALA A 182 3.36 -2.34 -25.19
CA ALA A 182 4.29 -3.08 -24.33
C ALA A 182 5.35 -2.21 -23.64
N THR A 183 5.36 -0.89 -23.88
CA THR A 183 6.28 0.02 -23.19
C THR A 183 6.04 -0.06 -21.68
N LYS A 184 7.08 -0.34 -20.89
CA LYS A 184 6.95 -0.29 -19.44
C LYS A 184 6.55 1.11 -19.02
N TRP A 185 5.56 1.24 -18.14
CA TRP A 185 4.91 2.51 -17.84
C TRP A 185 4.68 2.66 -16.34
N TRP A 186 4.76 3.90 -15.84
CA TRP A 186 4.71 4.26 -14.42
C TRP A 186 5.89 3.75 -13.56
N ILE A 187 7.04 3.45 -14.16
CA ILE A 187 8.15 2.82 -13.43
C ILE A 187 8.87 3.86 -12.56
N GLY A 188 8.57 3.89 -11.26
CA GLY A 188 9.20 4.80 -10.31
C GLY A 188 10.72 4.64 -10.29
N GLY A 189 11.47 5.75 -10.25
CA GLY A 189 12.93 5.70 -10.31
C GLY A 189 13.51 5.57 -11.72
N ALA A 190 12.77 5.07 -12.71
CA ALA A 190 13.36 4.77 -14.02
C ALA A 190 13.86 6.02 -14.74
N ALA A 191 13.12 7.13 -14.66
CA ALA A 191 13.39 8.29 -15.48
C ALA A 191 14.78 8.90 -15.19
N GLN A 192 15.14 9.05 -13.91
CA GLN A 192 16.29 9.86 -13.50
C GLN A 192 17.17 9.22 -12.43
N THR A 193 16.82 8.06 -11.85
CA THR A 193 17.54 7.51 -10.69
C THR A 193 18.07 6.07 -10.87
N ALA A 194 17.29 5.18 -11.46
CA ALA A 194 17.60 3.75 -11.47
C ALA A 194 18.70 3.39 -12.47
N THR A 195 19.64 2.56 -12.02
CA THR A 195 20.65 1.91 -12.87
C THR A 195 20.26 0.51 -13.28
N HIS A 196 19.33 -0.14 -12.57
CA HIS A 196 18.85 -1.49 -12.85
C HIS A 196 17.33 -1.58 -12.70
N CYS A 197 16.72 -2.54 -13.37
CA CYS A 197 15.28 -2.80 -13.30
C CYS A 197 14.98 -4.29 -13.10
N SER A 198 14.04 -4.63 -12.23
CA SER A 198 13.39 -5.94 -12.25
C SER A 198 12.28 -5.94 -13.30
N VAL A 199 12.58 -6.41 -14.50
CA VAL A 199 11.67 -6.42 -15.65
C VAL A 199 10.82 -7.68 -15.63
N PHE A 200 9.50 -7.53 -15.70
CA PHE A 200 8.58 -8.63 -15.88
C PHE A 200 8.31 -8.83 -17.38
N ALA A 201 8.58 -10.02 -17.89
CA ALA A 201 8.47 -10.32 -19.31
C ALA A 201 7.99 -11.76 -19.55
N GLN A 202 7.35 -12.00 -20.69
CA GLN A 202 6.96 -13.33 -21.16
C GLN A 202 8.20 -14.16 -21.46
N LEU A 203 8.46 -15.19 -20.66
CA LEU A 203 9.55 -16.13 -20.90
C LEU A 203 9.23 -16.97 -22.14
N ILE A 204 10.13 -16.94 -23.13
CA ILE A 204 10.02 -17.71 -24.36
C ILE A 204 11.26 -18.57 -24.54
N VAL A 205 11.08 -19.90 -24.57
CA VAL A 205 12.15 -20.87 -24.76
C VAL A 205 11.74 -21.83 -25.88
N LYS A 206 12.59 -21.97 -26.91
CA LYS A 206 12.31 -22.83 -28.09
C LYS A 206 10.93 -22.56 -28.71
N GLY A 207 10.54 -21.28 -28.78
CA GLY A 207 9.24 -20.84 -29.32
C GLY A 207 8.03 -21.02 -28.40
N LYS A 208 8.16 -21.70 -27.25
CA LYS A 208 7.08 -21.89 -26.28
C LYS A 208 7.09 -20.78 -25.23
N ARG A 209 5.90 -20.23 -24.93
CA ARG A 209 5.68 -19.27 -23.83
C ARG A 209 5.51 -20.01 -22.50
N TYR A 210 6.20 -19.53 -21.47
CA TYR A 210 6.14 -20.05 -20.09
C TYR A 210 5.58 -19.00 -19.10
N GLY A 211 4.87 -18.00 -19.63
CA GLY A 211 4.27 -16.92 -18.85
C GLY A 211 5.28 -15.88 -18.36
N THR A 212 4.75 -14.91 -17.60
CA THR A 212 5.54 -13.81 -17.03
C THR A 212 6.56 -14.30 -16.01
N LYS A 213 7.82 -13.86 -16.16
CA LYS A 213 8.94 -14.11 -15.23
C LYS A 213 9.73 -12.81 -15.02
N THR A 214 10.60 -12.80 -14.01
CA THR A 214 11.34 -11.60 -13.59
C THR A 214 12.82 -11.69 -13.97
N PHE A 215 13.33 -10.62 -14.58
CA PHE A 215 14.70 -10.51 -15.06
C PHE A 215 15.33 -9.21 -14.55
N ILE A 216 16.54 -9.27 -14.03
CA ILE A 216 17.29 -8.06 -13.66
C ILE A 216 17.97 -7.53 -14.92
N VAL A 217 17.60 -6.33 -15.35
CA VAL A 217 18.12 -5.68 -16.55
C VAL A 217 18.87 -4.41 -16.15
N PRO A 218 20.19 -4.32 -16.39
CA PRO A 218 20.92 -3.07 -16.28
C PRO A 218 20.34 -2.04 -17.26
N LEU A 219 20.04 -0.84 -16.78
CA LEU A 219 19.48 0.27 -17.55
C LEU A 219 20.53 1.30 -17.97
N ARG A 220 21.45 1.58 -17.05
CA ARG A 220 22.44 2.66 -17.17
C ARG A 220 23.82 2.16 -16.77
N ASP A 221 24.85 2.71 -17.39
CA ASP A 221 26.21 2.59 -16.88
C ASP A 221 26.30 3.31 -15.51
N PRO A 222 26.69 2.65 -14.41
CA PRO A 222 26.67 3.26 -13.08
C PRO A 222 27.62 4.45 -12.87
N LYS A 223 28.61 4.64 -13.76
CA LYS A 223 29.61 5.71 -13.63
C LYS A 223 29.21 6.96 -14.43
N SER A 224 28.83 6.78 -15.69
CA SER A 224 28.45 7.84 -16.62
C SER A 224 26.95 8.15 -16.63
N PHE A 225 26.14 7.24 -16.08
CA PHE A 225 24.68 7.27 -16.04
C PHE A 225 23.99 7.28 -17.43
N GLN A 226 24.77 7.06 -18.49
CA GLN A 226 24.26 6.91 -19.85
C GLN A 226 23.44 5.63 -19.98
N LEU A 227 22.39 5.68 -20.80
CA LEU A 227 21.58 4.50 -21.12
C LEU A 227 22.44 3.45 -21.84
N LEU A 228 22.26 2.18 -21.47
CA LEU A 228 22.92 1.09 -22.17
C LEU A 228 22.27 0.85 -23.55
N PRO A 229 22.99 0.26 -24.51
CA PRO A 229 22.48 0.04 -25.86
C PRO A 229 21.14 -0.71 -25.89
N GLY A 230 20.23 -0.25 -26.74
CA GLY A 230 18.89 -0.83 -26.89
C GLY A 230 17.88 -0.42 -25.82
N ILE A 231 18.26 0.43 -24.86
CA ILE A 231 17.39 0.92 -23.81
C ILE A 231 16.95 2.36 -24.11
N ASN A 232 15.64 2.60 -24.14
CA ASN A 232 15.07 3.92 -24.26
C ASN A 232 14.23 4.22 -23.00
N ILE A 233 14.51 5.35 -22.34
CA ILE A 233 13.85 5.77 -21.12
C ILE A 233 13.55 7.27 -21.21
N GLY A 234 12.36 7.66 -20.76
CA GLY A 234 12.01 9.05 -20.53
C GLY A 234 11.13 9.24 -19.30
N ASP A 235 11.01 10.50 -18.85
CA ASP A 235 10.10 10.90 -17.76
C ASP A 235 8.66 10.95 -18.28
N ILE A 236 7.71 10.37 -17.54
CA ILE A 236 6.28 10.46 -17.86
C ILE A 236 5.74 11.87 -17.53
N GLY A 237 6.45 12.63 -16.69
CA GLY A 237 6.19 14.04 -16.45
C GLY A 237 5.29 14.30 -15.26
N LYS A 238 4.36 15.26 -15.42
CA LYS A 238 3.50 15.75 -14.34
C LYS A 238 2.46 14.71 -13.96
N LYS A 239 2.28 14.52 -12.65
CA LYS A 239 1.25 13.64 -12.07
C LYS A 239 0.24 14.45 -11.26
N MET A 240 -0.85 13.80 -10.87
CA MET A 240 -1.81 14.38 -9.92
C MET A 240 -1.10 14.78 -8.61
N GLY A 241 -0.33 13.86 -8.05
CA GLY A 241 0.51 14.06 -6.87
C GLY A 241 1.78 13.21 -6.92
N ARG A 242 2.54 13.18 -5.83
CA ARG A 242 3.82 12.50 -5.65
C ARG A 242 4.86 12.87 -6.71
N ASP A 243 4.97 14.17 -6.99
CA ASP A 243 5.91 14.67 -7.98
C ASP A 243 7.37 14.42 -7.63
N GLY A 244 7.69 14.14 -6.36
CA GLY A 244 9.02 13.69 -5.94
C GLY A 244 9.47 12.37 -6.58
N ILE A 245 8.53 11.55 -7.09
CA ILE A 245 8.84 10.30 -7.80
C ILE A 245 9.05 10.56 -9.28
N ASP A 246 10.17 10.06 -9.80
CA ASP A 246 10.57 10.06 -11.21
C ASP A 246 10.09 8.81 -11.95
N ASN A 247 8.77 8.68 -12.05
CA ASN A 247 8.14 7.65 -12.87
C ASN A 247 8.53 7.82 -14.34
N GLY A 248 9.21 6.82 -14.89
CA GLY A 248 9.60 6.77 -16.28
C GLY A 248 8.87 5.70 -17.08
N TYR A 249 9.01 5.79 -18.39
CA TYR A 249 8.74 4.70 -19.30
C TYR A 249 10.04 3.99 -19.69
N ILE A 250 9.96 2.71 -20.07
CA ILE A 250 11.13 1.95 -20.54
C ILE A 250 10.74 1.12 -21.77
N GLN A 251 11.54 1.20 -22.83
CA GLN A 251 11.46 0.33 -24.00
C GLN A 251 12.79 -0.41 -24.18
N PHE A 252 12.70 -1.69 -24.53
CA PHE A 252 13.85 -2.56 -24.77
C PHE A 252 13.88 -2.97 -26.24
N THR A 253 15.01 -2.75 -26.92
CA THR A 253 15.25 -3.16 -28.29
C THR A 253 16.34 -4.23 -28.34
N ASN A 254 15.93 -5.49 -28.21
CA ASN A 254 16.82 -6.66 -28.29
C ASN A 254 17.97 -6.60 -27.27
N VAL A 255 17.66 -6.19 -26.04
CA VAL A 255 18.63 -6.04 -24.96
C VAL A 255 19.04 -7.42 -24.47
N ARG A 256 20.33 -7.74 -24.56
CA ARG A 256 20.89 -9.03 -24.14
C ARG A 256 21.33 -8.96 -22.68
N ILE A 257 20.90 -9.96 -21.90
CA ILE A 257 21.32 -10.15 -20.51
C ILE A 257 21.76 -11.60 -20.30
N PRO A 258 22.72 -11.88 -19.39
CA PRO A 258 23.09 -13.25 -19.05
C PRO A 258 21.89 -14.07 -18.59
N ARG A 259 21.86 -15.37 -18.91
CA ARG A 259 20.80 -16.28 -18.42
C ARG A 259 20.62 -16.20 -16.89
N ALA A 260 21.71 -16.04 -16.16
CA ALA A 260 21.72 -15.93 -14.70
C ALA A 260 21.01 -14.67 -14.14
N TYR A 261 20.62 -13.70 -14.98
CA TYR A 261 19.88 -12.51 -14.56
C TYR A 261 18.36 -12.74 -14.48
N MET A 262 17.84 -13.85 -15.00
CA MET A 262 16.49 -14.32 -14.66
C MET A 262 16.47 -14.78 -13.21
N LEU A 263 15.50 -14.35 -12.41
CA LEU A 263 15.34 -14.79 -11.03
C LEU A 263 14.76 -16.22 -10.97
N MET A 264 15.56 -17.20 -10.53
CA MET A 264 15.31 -18.63 -10.81
C MET A 264 14.85 -19.48 -9.61
N LYS A 265 14.40 -18.89 -8.50
CA LYS A 265 13.94 -19.65 -7.32
C LYS A 265 12.78 -20.61 -7.66
N HIS A 266 11.82 -20.14 -8.46
CA HIS A 266 10.58 -20.88 -8.75
C HIS A 266 10.45 -21.38 -10.20
N THR A 267 11.28 -20.87 -11.12
CA THR A 267 11.32 -21.33 -12.51
C THR A 267 12.75 -21.26 -12.99
N GLN A 268 13.29 -22.38 -13.44
CA GLN A 268 14.68 -22.48 -13.85
C GLN A 268 14.75 -22.72 -15.36
N VAL A 269 15.72 -22.08 -16.00
CA VAL A 269 16.08 -22.36 -17.39
C VAL A 269 17.51 -22.88 -17.40
N THR A 270 17.70 -24.11 -17.87
CA THR A 270 19.04 -24.69 -18.03
C THR A 270 19.74 -24.09 -19.25
N ARG A 271 21.06 -24.28 -19.34
CA ARG A 271 21.85 -23.82 -20.50
C ARG A 271 21.37 -24.42 -21.83
N ASP A 272 20.84 -25.64 -21.79
CA ASP A 272 20.30 -26.34 -22.96
C ASP A 272 18.85 -25.94 -23.30
N GLY A 273 18.29 -24.97 -22.56
CA GLY A 273 16.93 -24.47 -22.75
C GLY A 273 15.86 -25.46 -22.32
N GLU A 274 16.11 -26.22 -21.25
CA GLU A 274 15.08 -26.96 -20.52
C GLU A 274 14.49 -26.05 -19.44
N VAL A 275 13.16 -26.01 -19.32
CA VAL A 275 12.47 -25.21 -18.30
C VAL A 275 11.95 -26.12 -17.20
N ARG A 276 12.29 -25.82 -15.94
CA ARG A 276 11.86 -26.57 -14.75
C ARG A 276 11.01 -25.67 -13.85
N GLU A 277 9.81 -26.11 -13.55
CA GLU A 277 8.84 -25.40 -12.70
C GLU A 277 8.50 -26.27 -11.48
N PRO A 278 9.20 -26.12 -10.34
CA PRO A 278 8.80 -26.79 -9.10
C PRO A 278 7.38 -26.39 -8.64
N PRO A 279 6.67 -27.26 -7.90
CA PRO A 279 5.25 -27.12 -7.57
C PRO A 279 4.85 -25.86 -6.78
N LEU A 280 5.80 -25.10 -6.20
CA LEU A 280 5.55 -23.94 -5.33
C LEU A 280 5.43 -22.60 -6.09
N GLN A 281 4.81 -22.59 -7.28
CA GLN A 281 4.70 -21.39 -8.12
C GLN A 281 3.81 -20.28 -7.50
N GLN A 282 2.91 -20.62 -6.57
CA GLN A 282 1.98 -19.66 -5.95
C GLN A 282 2.63 -18.68 -4.95
N LEU A 283 3.91 -18.84 -4.61
CA LEU A 283 4.65 -17.99 -3.68
C LEU A 283 5.00 -16.60 -4.25
N THR A 284 4.86 -16.37 -5.56
CA THR A 284 5.29 -15.12 -6.21
C THR A 284 4.44 -13.90 -5.83
N TYR A 285 3.30 -14.07 -5.14
CA TYR A 285 2.40 -13.00 -4.69
C TYR A 285 2.75 -12.40 -3.32
N GLY A 286 3.73 -12.96 -2.59
CA GLY A 286 4.08 -12.52 -1.24
C GLY A 286 4.50 -11.04 -1.13
N ALA A 287 5.16 -10.49 -2.17
CA ALA A 287 5.57 -9.08 -2.18
C ALA A 287 4.37 -8.11 -2.22
N LEU A 288 3.30 -8.45 -2.93
CA LEU A 288 2.10 -7.61 -3.04
C LEU A 288 1.29 -7.62 -1.74
N LEU A 289 1.35 -8.69 -0.95
CA LEU A 289 0.70 -8.75 0.37
C LEU A 289 1.28 -7.70 1.33
N GLN A 290 2.61 -7.62 1.40
CA GLN A 290 3.29 -6.64 2.26
C GLN A 290 2.89 -5.20 1.89
N GLY A 291 2.86 -4.90 0.59
CA GLY A 291 2.44 -3.59 0.09
C GLY A 291 1.00 -3.24 0.49
N ARG A 292 0.06 -4.18 0.35
CA ARG A 292 -1.35 -3.97 0.73
C ARG A 292 -1.52 -3.75 2.22
N THR A 293 -0.81 -4.50 3.06
CA THR A 293 -0.84 -4.31 4.52
C THR A 293 -0.36 -2.90 4.91
N ALA A 294 0.76 -2.44 4.33
CA ALA A 294 1.25 -1.09 4.55
C ALA A 294 0.23 -0.02 4.13
N MET A 295 -0.51 -0.23 3.04
CA MET A 295 -1.53 0.72 2.57
C MET A 295 -2.74 0.87 3.51
N VAL A 296 -3.11 -0.19 4.24
CA VAL A 296 -4.17 -0.09 5.25
C VAL A 296 -3.69 0.75 6.44
N ALA A 297 -2.42 0.59 6.86
CA ALA A 297 -1.81 1.46 7.87
C ALA A 297 -1.72 2.93 7.38
N ASP A 298 -1.30 3.15 6.14
CA ASP A 298 -1.22 4.49 5.55
C ASP A 298 -2.60 5.15 5.42
N ALA A 299 -3.63 4.37 5.08
CA ALA A 299 -5.03 4.82 5.09
C ALA A 299 -5.44 5.33 6.48
N ALA A 300 -5.19 4.54 7.53
CA ALA A 300 -5.48 4.93 8.91
C ALA A 300 -4.73 6.23 9.29
N ASN A 301 -3.42 6.30 9.02
CA ASN A 301 -2.59 7.43 9.42
C ASN A 301 -2.93 8.71 8.66
N THR A 302 -3.24 8.60 7.36
CA THR A 302 -3.63 9.76 6.54
C THR A 302 -5.01 10.27 6.93
N ALA A 303 -5.98 9.37 7.18
CA ALA A 303 -7.29 9.73 7.70
C ALA A 303 -7.18 10.46 9.05
N LYS A 304 -6.37 9.92 9.99
CA LYS A 304 -6.07 10.57 11.28
C LYS A 304 -5.47 11.96 11.11
N LYS A 305 -4.55 12.16 10.14
CA LYS A 305 -3.97 13.47 9.85
C LYS A 305 -5.01 14.48 9.35
N ALA A 306 -5.83 14.10 8.36
CA ALA A 306 -6.91 14.94 7.84
C ALA A 306 -7.92 15.33 8.93
N LEU A 307 -8.33 14.34 9.73
CA LEU A 307 -9.30 14.53 10.81
C LEU A 307 -8.73 15.32 11.98
N THR A 308 -7.44 15.16 12.30
CA THR A 308 -6.79 15.99 13.32
C THR A 308 -6.81 17.47 12.92
N ILE A 309 -6.58 17.77 11.65
CA ILE A 309 -6.67 19.15 11.13
C ILE A 309 -8.12 19.64 11.22
N SER A 310 -9.08 18.89 10.69
CA SER A 310 -10.47 19.34 10.59
C SER A 310 -11.19 19.41 11.94
N VAL A 311 -10.98 18.46 12.85
CA VAL A 311 -11.56 18.48 14.20
C VAL A 311 -10.98 19.58 15.06
N ARG A 312 -9.66 19.81 15.04
CA ARG A 312 -9.04 20.95 15.76
C ARG A 312 -9.52 22.28 15.19
N TYR A 313 -9.63 22.40 13.87
CA TYR A 313 -10.22 23.56 13.23
C TYR A 313 -11.66 23.76 13.68
N ALA A 314 -12.47 22.70 13.71
CA ALA A 314 -13.87 22.76 14.10
C ALA A 314 -14.08 23.17 15.57
N ALA A 315 -13.19 22.70 16.46
CA ALA A 315 -13.21 23.07 17.86
C ALA A 315 -12.90 24.57 18.07
N ALA A 316 -12.03 25.17 17.26
CA ALA A 316 -11.66 26.57 17.39
C ALA A 316 -12.52 27.53 16.56
N ARG A 317 -12.99 27.09 15.38
CA ARG A 317 -13.72 27.94 14.44
C ARG A 317 -15.12 28.21 14.97
N ARG A 318 -15.50 29.48 15.01
CA ARG A 318 -16.84 29.91 15.37
C ARG A 318 -17.58 30.46 14.14
N GLN A 319 -18.86 30.14 14.03
CA GLN A 319 -19.73 30.71 12.99
C GLN A 319 -21.19 30.55 13.39
N PHE A 320 -21.96 31.63 13.27
CA PHE A 320 -23.35 31.74 13.72
C PHE A 320 -23.48 31.55 15.24
N LYS A 321 -24.68 31.81 15.76
CA LYS A 321 -25.00 31.67 17.19
C LYS A 321 -26.14 30.68 17.38
N SER A 322 -25.93 29.68 18.23
CA SER A 322 -27.00 28.83 18.77
C SER A 322 -27.78 29.53 19.88
N ASP A 323 -27.13 30.45 20.61
CA ASP A 323 -27.77 31.31 21.62
C ASP A 323 -27.45 32.78 21.31
N ALA A 324 -28.48 33.58 21.07
CA ALA A 324 -28.36 35.01 20.79
C ALA A 324 -27.64 35.77 21.92
N LYS A 325 -27.75 35.30 23.17
CA LYS A 325 -27.16 35.92 24.37
C LYS A 325 -25.70 35.53 24.61
N ALA A 326 -25.18 34.51 23.92
CA ALA A 326 -23.79 34.09 24.09
C ALA A 326 -22.81 35.21 23.71
N GLN A 327 -21.72 35.33 24.47
CA GLN A 327 -20.68 36.32 24.21
C GLN A 327 -20.03 36.12 22.83
N TYR A 328 -19.70 34.87 22.50
CA TYR A 328 -19.07 34.49 21.24
C TYR A 328 -20.02 33.68 20.36
N GLU A 329 -19.73 33.63 19.06
CA GLU A 329 -20.36 32.67 18.15
C GLU A 329 -20.07 31.22 18.59
N THR A 330 -20.96 30.31 18.21
CA THR A 330 -20.86 28.89 18.57
C THR A 330 -19.70 28.24 17.83
N GLN A 331 -18.94 27.38 18.51
CA GLN A 331 -17.89 26.58 17.87
C GLN A 331 -18.55 25.66 16.86
N ILE A 332 -18.00 25.52 15.66
CA ILE A 332 -18.71 24.74 14.63
C ILE A 332 -18.80 23.26 15.00
N LEU A 333 -17.88 22.76 15.86
CA LEU A 333 -17.94 21.42 16.43
C LEU A 333 -19.13 21.20 17.37
N ASP A 334 -19.74 22.25 17.93
CA ASP A 334 -20.91 22.13 18.81
C ASP A 334 -22.21 21.91 18.03
N TYR A 335 -22.22 22.13 16.71
CA TYR A 335 -23.39 21.83 15.89
C TYR A 335 -23.49 20.31 15.65
N PRO A 336 -24.63 19.66 15.96
CA PRO A 336 -24.79 18.21 15.78
C PRO A 336 -24.54 17.74 14.33
N ILE A 337 -24.89 18.58 13.34
CA ILE A 337 -24.62 18.27 11.94
C ILE A 337 -23.12 18.24 11.62
N HIS A 338 -22.31 19.09 12.27
CA HIS A 338 -20.86 19.08 12.09
C HIS A 338 -20.23 17.87 12.78
N GLN A 339 -20.73 17.48 13.96
CA GLN A 339 -20.33 16.26 14.63
C GLN A 339 -20.63 15.02 13.77
N ARG A 340 -21.84 14.91 13.21
CA ARG A 340 -22.20 13.81 12.30
C ARG A 340 -21.33 13.73 11.04
N ARG A 341 -20.76 14.85 10.59
CA ARG A 341 -19.85 14.87 9.44
C ARG A 341 -18.44 14.35 9.76
N LEU A 342 -17.96 14.49 11.00
CA LEU A 342 -16.57 14.20 11.36
C LEU A 342 -16.42 13.03 12.34
N MET A 343 -17.28 12.92 13.36
CA MET A 343 -17.11 11.92 14.43
C MET A 343 -17.20 10.47 13.93
N PRO A 344 -18.11 10.10 13.00
CA PRO A 344 -18.08 8.76 12.41
C PRO A 344 -16.78 8.46 11.67
N LEU A 345 -16.19 9.46 11.00
CA LEU A 345 -14.91 9.32 10.30
C LEU A 345 -13.74 9.19 11.30
N VAL A 346 -13.80 9.87 12.45
CA VAL A 346 -12.84 9.67 13.55
C VAL A 346 -12.89 8.24 14.07
N ALA A 347 -14.09 7.72 14.35
CA ALA A 347 -14.26 6.33 14.78
C ALA A 347 -13.74 5.36 13.72
N GLN A 348 -14.02 5.60 12.44
CA GLN A 348 -13.53 4.79 11.33
C GLN A 348 -11.99 4.82 11.20
N ALA A 349 -11.36 5.98 11.34
CA ALA A 349 -9.90 6.11 11.27
C ALA A 349 -9.18 5.42 12.45
N VAL A 350 -9.83 5.39 13.64
CA VAL A 350 -9.38 4.60 14.79
C VAL A 350 -9.50 3.11 14.48
N ALA A 351 -10.64 2.66 13.95
CA ALA A 351 -10.87 1.27 13.55
C ALA A 351 -9.84 0.80 12.51
N PHE A 352 -9.56 1.61 11.47
CA PHE A 352 -8.53 1.30 10.48
C PHE A 352 -7.15 1.07 11.12
N GLY A 353 -6.82 1.79 12.19
CA GLY A 353 -5.58 1.59 12.92
C GLY A 353 -5.47 0.18 13.52
N TYR A 354 -6.51 -0.30 14.19
CA TYR A 354 -6.55 -1.66 14.73
C TYR A 354 -6.62 -2.72 13.63
N THR A 355 -7.39 -2.47 12.57
CA THR A 355 -7.44 -3.32 11.39
C THR A 355 -6.07 -3.48 10.73
N ALA A 356 -5.27 -2.42 10.68
CA ALA A 356 -3.90 -2.48 10.15
C ALA A 356 -2.98 -3.34 11.01
N LEU A 357 -3.09 -3.25 12.35
CA LEU A 357 -2.31 -4.09 13.27
C LEU A 357 -2.67 -5.57 13.11
N GLU A 358 -3.96 -5.89 13.00
CA GLU A 358 -4.40 -7.27 12.81
C GLU A 358 -3.98 -7.82 11.44
N LEU A 359 -4.08 -7.00 10.37
CA LEU A 359 -3.61 -7.41 9.05
C LEU A 359 -2.08 -7.63 9.01
N GLN A 360 -1.33 -6.84 9.77
CA GLN A 360 0.11 -7.05 9.95
C GLN A 360 0.42 -8.38 10.64
N ARG A 361 -0.31 -8.70 11.73
CA ARG A 361 -0.20 -9.99 12.40
C ARG A 361 -0.50 -11.15 11.44
N LEU A 362 -1.60 -11.08 10.69
CA LEU A 362 -1.97 -12.10 9.69
C LEU A 362 -0.90 -12.28 8.61
N PHE A 363 -0.31 -11.18 8.13
CA PHE A 363 0.78 -11.21 7.16
C PHE A 363 2.03 -11.88 7.72
N GLU A 364 2.45 -11.55 8.94
CA GLU A 364 3.63 -12.11 9.59
C GLU A 364 3.48 -13.62 9.79
N GLU A 365 2.34 -14.06 10.33
CA GLU A 365 2.10 -15.48 10.57
C GLU A 365 1.96 -16.28 9.27
N THR A 366 1.45 -15.67 8.20
CA THR A 366 1.40 -16.31 6.88
C THR A 366 2.78 -16.39 6.27
N SER A 367 3.57 -15.33 6.38
CA SER A 367 4.95 -15.30 5.86
C SER A 367 5.83 -16.33 6.55
N GLN A 368 5.75 -16.43 7.88
CA GLN A 368 6.47 -17.44 8.65
C GLN A 368 6.05 -18.87 8.27
N ALA A 369 4.75 -19.11 8.10
CA ALA A 369 4.26 -20.41 7.66
C ALA A 369 4.80 -20.79 6.27
N LEU A 370 4.84 -19.83 5.33
CA LEU A 370 5.38 -20.05 3.99
C LEU A 370 6.89 -20.28 3.97
N GLU A 371 7.64 -19.58 4.82
CA GLU A 371 9.09 -19.75 4.94
C GLU A 371 9.48 -21.10 5.56
N ALA A 372 8.63 -21.63 6.44
CA ALA A 372 8.82 -22.94 7.07
C ALA A 372 8.46 -24.14 6.16
N LEU A 373 7.75 -23.91 5.03
CA LEU A 373 7.33 -25.00 4.14
C LEU A 373 8.51 -25.69 3.44
N GLU A 374 8.59 -27.00 3.58
CA GLU A 374 9.49 -27.86 2.82
C GLU A 374 8.77 -28.65 1.72
N PRO A 375 9.48 -29.11 0.67
CA PRO A 375 8.88 -29.98 -0.35
C PRO A 375 8.30 -31.27 0.28
N GLY A 376 6.98 -31.46 0.15
CA GLY A 376 6.27 -32.62 0.70
C GLY A 376 5.72 -32.43 2.12
N ASP A 377 5.75 -31.21 2.67
CA ASP A 377 5.20 -30.88 3.99
C ASP A 377 3.67 -31.15 4.04
N PRO A 378 3.17 -31.91 5.04
CA PRO A 378 1.73 -32.15 5.21
C PRO A 378 0.91 -30.87 5.45
N ASN A 379 1.54 -29.78 5.90
CA ASN A 379 0.87 -28.49 6.14
C ASN A 379 0.72 -27.64 4.88
N LEU A 380 1.21 -28.09 3.71
CA LEU A 380 1.19 -27.33 2.47
C LEU A 380 -0.22 -26.81 2.13
N GLU A 381 -1.24 -27.67 2.22
CA GLU A 381 -2.62 -27.30 1.88
C GLU A 381 -3.18 -26.24 2.84
N ALA A 382 -3.01 -26.44 4.15
CA ALA A 382 -3.44 -25.48 5.17
C ALA A 382 -2.74 -24.11 5.01
N THR A 383 -1.45 -24.10 4.69
CA THR A 383 -0.69 -22.87 4.46
C THR A 383 -1.12 -22.16 3.17
N ILE A 384 -1.48 -22.91 2.12
CA ILE A 384 -2.05 -22.35 0.89
C ILE A 384 -3.42 -21.70 1.17
N GLU A 385 -4.29 -22.35 1.95
CA GLU A 385 -5.58 -21.77 2.33
C GLU A 385 -5.41 -20.49 3.16
N LYS A 386 -4.50 -20.49 4.14
CA LYS A 386 -4.15 -19.29 4.91
C LYS A 386 -3.64 -18.15 4.02
N LEU A 387 -2.84 -18.48 3.01
CA LEU A 387 -2.35 -17.52 2.02
C LEU A 387 -3.50 -16.94 1.18
N LYS A 388 -4.44 -17.77 0.71
CA LYS A 388 -5.62 -17.32 -0.05
C LYS A 388 -6.49 -16.38 0.76
N GLU A 389 -6.75 -16.71 2.02
CA GLU A 389 -7.49 -15.84 2.94
C GLU A 389 -6.78 -14.50 3.11
N THR A 390 -5.50 -14.53 3.51
CA THR A 390 -4.72 -13.30 3.75
C THR A 390 -4.67 -12.43 2.50
N HIS A 391 -4.59 -13.04 1.32
CA HIS A 391 -4.69 -12.33 0.05
C HIS A 391 -6.05 -11.67 -0.19
N SER A 392 -7.14 -12.38 0.06
CA SER A 392 -8.48 -11.87 -0.11
C SER A 392 -8.81 -10.75 0.88
N THR A 393 -8.50 -10.97 2.17
CA THR A 393 -8.71 -9.99 3.24
C THR A 393 -7.90 -8.73 3.00
N SER A 394 -6.61 -8.85 2.66
CA SER A 394 -5.79 -7.68 2.32
C SER A 394 -6.30 -6.94 1.08
N ALA A 395 -6.81 -7.64 0.06
CA ALA A 395 -7.39 -7.03 -1.14
C ALA A 395 -8.63 -6.19 -0.81
N GLY A 396 -9.58 -6.76 -0.05
CA GLY A 396 -10.78 -6.05 0.38
C GLY A 396 -10.46 -4.85 1.27
N LEU A 397 -9.65 -5.06 2.31
CA LEU A 397 -9.26 -3.99 3.24
C LEU A 397 -8.52 -2.85 2.54
N LYS A 398 -7.55 -3.16 1.67
CA LYS A 398 -6.86 -2.14 0.89
C LYS A 398 -7.86 -1.33 0.07
N ALA A 399 -8.78 -1.98 -0.64
CA ALA A 399 -9.76 -1.27 -1.48
C ALA A 399 -10.67 -0.34 -0.66
N PHE A 400 -11.34 -0.87 0.36
CA PHE A 400 -12.33 -0.11 1.13
C PHE A 400 -11.69 0.94 2.06
N CYS A 401 -10.57 0.64 2.71
CA CYS A 401 -9.88 1.61 3.57
C CYS A 401 -9.31 2.79 2.76
N THR A 402 -8.78 2.54 1.56
CA THR A 402 -8.23 3.63 0.73
C THR A 402 -9.33 4.50 0.11
N TRP A 403 -10.44 3.93 -0.35
CA TRP A 403 -11.60 4.71 -0.79
C TRP A 403 -12.18 5.57 0.35
N ALA A 404 -12.41 4.98 1.52
CA ALA A 404 -12.93 5.69 2.68
C ALA A 404 -11.98 6.80 3.16
N THR A 405 -10.66 6.59 3.05
CA THR A 405 -9.68 7.63 3.39
C THR A 405 -9.73 8.80 2.42
N LEU A 406 -9.92 8.57 1.11
CA LEU A 406 -10.13 9.66 0.15
C LEU A 406 -11.39 10.48 0.48
N GLU A 407 -12.50 9.79 0.78
CA GLU A 407 -13.70 10.49 1.24
C GLU A 407 -13.41 11.27 2.53
N THR A 408 -12.69 10.68 3.48
CA THR A 408 -12.33 11.35 4.74
C THR A 408 -11.53 12.63 4.51
N ILE A 409 -10.54 12.60 3.61
CA ILE A 409 -9.74 13.78 3.26
C ILE A 409 -10.63 14.87 2.67
N ASP A 410 -11.51 14.52 1.73
CA ASP A 410 -12.38 15.49 1.08
C ASP A 410 -13.47 16.05 2.03
N ARG A 411 -14.08 15.21 2.88
CA ARG A 411 -15.02 15.64 3.92
C ARG A 411 -14.35 16.56 4.93
N SER A 412 -13.10 16.27 5.30
CA SER A 412 -12.30 17.09 6.21
C SER A 412 -11.98 18.45 5.59
N ARG A 413 -11.59 18.47 4.31
CA ARG A 413 -11.38 19.69 3.53
C ARG A 413 -12.64 20.56 3.52
N GLN A 414 -13.80 19.97 3.21
CA GLN A 414 -15.09 20.68 3.19
C GLN A 414 -15.51 21.16 4.60
N ALA A 415 -15.13 20.45 5.67
CA ALA A 415 -15.42 20.87 7.04
C ALA A 415 -14.63 22.11 7.47
N CYS A 416 -13.48 22.35 6.83
CA CYS A 416 -12.67 23.56 7.01
C CYS A 416 -13.10 24.76 6.15
N GLY A 417 -14.20 24.65 5.39
CA GLY A 417 -14.71 25.73 4.54
C GLY A 417 -13.68 26.25 3.54
N GLY A 418 -13.68 27.56 3.28
CA GLY A 418 -12.73 28.20 2.35
C GLY A 418 -11.26 28.02 2.77
N HIS A 419 -10.96 27.92 4.06
CA HIS A 419 -9.60 27.68 4.53
C HIS A 419 -9.10 26.29 4.12
N GLY A 420 -9.99 25.29 4.06
CA GLY A 420 -9.64 23.97 3.55
C GLY A 420 -9.17 23.95 2.10
N TYR A 421 -9.47 25.00 1.32
CA TYR A 421 -9.03 25.13 -0.07
C TYR A 421 -7.61 25.71 -0.21
N SER A 422 -7.06 26.30 0.85
CA SER A 422 -5.67 26.75 0.87
C SER A 422 -4.70 25.57 0.90
N SER A 423 -3.75 25.52 -0.04
CA SER A 423 -2.73 24.45 -0.11
C SER A 423 -1.91 24.33 1.17
N TYR A 424 -1.69 25.43 1.89
CA TYR A 424 -0.94 25.43 3.15
C TYR A 424 -1.60 24.61 4.27
N ASN A 425 -2.91 24.34 4.18
CA ASN A 425 -3.62 23.44 5.09
C ASN A 425 -3.52 21.96 4.67
N GLY A 426 -2.86 21.67 3.56
CA GLY A 426 -2.39 20.34 3.17
C GLY A 426 -3.42 19.42 2.50
N PHE A 427 -4.71 19.72 2.53
CA PHE A 427 -5.75 18.81 2.00
C PHE A 427 -5.61 18.53 0.50
N ALA A 428 -5.28 19.53 -0.31
CA ALA A 428 -5.14 19.37 -1.76
C ALA A 428 -4.01 18.39 -2.11
N ASN A 429 -2.81 18.62 -1.57
CA ASN A 429 -1.66 17.73 -1.74
C ASN A 429 -1.92 16.36 -1.12
N MET A 430 -2.52 16.30 0.08
CA MET A 430 -2.85 15.02 0.73
C MET A 430 -3.79 14.17 -0.13
N HIS A 431 -4.84 14.76 -0.70
CA HIS A 431 -5.73 14.06 -1.61
C HIS A 431 -4.99 13.61 -2.89
N ALA A 432 -4.24 14.53 -3.51
CA ALA A 432 -3.48 14.27 -4.73
C ALA A 432 -2.46 13.12 -4.57
N ASP A 433 -1.74 13.11 -3.44
CA ASP A 433 -0.71 12.12 -3.15
C ASP A 433 -1.31 10.79 -2.70
N PHE A 434 -2.43 10.82 -1.97
CA PHE A 434 -3.07 9.60 -1.45
C PHE A 434 -3.87 8.86 -2.52
N ALA A 435 -4.47 9.56 -3.50
CA ALA A 435 -5.39 8.98 -4.47
C ALA A 435 -4.84 7.79 -5.25
N VAL A 436 -3.53 7.77 -5.52
CA VAL A 436 -2.88 6.65 -6.22
C VAL A 436 -3.00 5.31 -5.48
N HIS A 437 -3.20 5.31 -4.16
CA HIS A 437 -3.46 4.10 -3.39
C HIS A 437 -4.73 3.36 -3.83
N CYS A 438 -5.67 4.02 -4.49
CA CYS A 438 -6.87 3.37 -5.02
C CYS A 438 -6.63 2.65 -6.35
N THR A 439 -5.45 2.82 -6.96
CA THR A 439 -5.16 2.37 -8.33
C THR A 439 -3.98 1.41 -8.40
N TRP A 440 -2.85 1.75 -7.77
CA TRP A 440 -1.67 0.88 -7.80
C TRP A 440 -1.80 -0.30 -6.82
N GLU A 441 -0.88 -1.26 -6.90
CA GLU A 441 -0.88 -2.47 -6.04
C GLU A 441 -2.22 -3.25 -6.11
N GLY A 442 -2.89 -3.13 -7.28
CA GLY A 442 -4.21 -3.64 -7.59
C GLY A 442 -5.26 -2.55 -7.59
N ASP A 443 -5.93 -2.35 -8.74
CA ASP A 443 -7.08 -1.45 -8.82
C ASP A 443 -8.15 -1.86 -7.80
N ASN A 444 -8.71 -0.88 -7.07
CA ASN A 444 -9.63 -1.19 -5.97
C ASN A 444 -10.89 -1.95 -6.43
N THR A 445 -11.40 -1.70 -7.65
CA THR A 445 -12.57 -2.43 -8.17
C THR A 445 -12.19 -3.87 -8.46
N ILE A 446 -11.03 -4.10 -9.09
CA ILE A 446 -10.52 -5.45 -9.33
C ILE A 446 -10.24 -6.19 -8.02
N LEU A 447 -9.68 -5.53 -7.01
CA LEU A 447 -9.43 -6.13 -5.69
C LEU A 447 -10.74 -6.45 -4.97
N ALA A 448 -11.75 -5.58 -5.05
CA ALA A 448 -13.08 -5.87 -4.51
C ALA A 448 -13.73 -7.09 -5.20
N LEU A 449 -13.56 -7.23 -6.52
CA LEU A 449 -14.01 -8.43 -7.26
C LEU A 449 -13.25 -9.69 -6.82
N GLN A 450 -11.94 -9.59 -6.58
CA GLN A 450 -11.15 -10.71 -6.04
C GLN A 450 -11.65 -11.16 -4.66
N ALA A 451 -11.90 -10.20 -3.76
CA ALA A 451 -12.47 -10.49 -2.46
C ALA A 451 -13.88 -11.12 -2.57
N GLY A 452 -14.73 -10.58 -3.44
CA GLY A 452 -16.07 -11.13 -3.71
C GLY A 452 -16.03 -12.58 -4.24
N ARG A 453 -15.13 -12.88 -5.18
CA ARG A 453 -14.95 -14.24 -5.69
C ARG A 453 -14.53 -15.22 -4.60
N PHE A 454 -13.62 -14.81 -3.71
CA PHE A 454 -13.23 -15.62 -2.57
C PHE A 454 -14.41 -15.88 -1.64
N LEU A 455 -15.21 -14.87 -1.32
CA LEU A 455 -16.39 -15.02 -0.46
C LEU A 455 -17.44 -15.98 -1.05
N ILE A 456 -17.67 -15.94 -2.36
CA ILE A 456 -18.54 -16.91 -3.05
C ILE A 456 -18.01 -18.34 -2.90
N SER A 457 -16.70 -18.53 -3.08
CA SER A 457 -16.06 -19.84 -2.89
C SER A 457 -16.18 -20.33 -1.45
N ALA A 458 -15.84 -19.48 -0.47
CA ALA A 458 -15.92 -19.79 0.95
C ALA A 458 -17.36 -20.15 1.39
N TYR A 459 -18.36 -19.48 0.81
CA TYR A 459 -19.77 -19.81 1.05
C TYR A 459 -20.15 -21.18 0.48
N GLN A 460 -19.70 -21.52 -0.73
CA GLN A 460 -19.94 -22.83 -1.33
C GLN A 460 -19.24 -23.94 -0.55
N ASP A 461 -17.98 -23.70 -0.15
CA ASP A 461 -17.22 -24.62 0.69
C ASP A 461 -17.93 -24.87 2.03
N ALA A 462 -18.49 -23.81 2.66
CA ALA A 462 -19.28 -23.96 3.88
C ALA A 462 -20.57 -24.77 3.66
N LEU A 463 -21.27 -24.59 2.53
CA LEU A 463 -22.45 -25.41 2.18
C LEU A 463 -22.09 -26.88 1.93
N ASP A 464 -20.90 -27.13 1.39
CA ASP A 464 -20.35 -28.48 1.17
C ASP A 464 -19.78 -29.11 2.46
N GLY A 465 -19.95 -28.46 3.61
CA GLY A 465 -19.51 -28.94 4.92
C GLY A 465 -18.03 -28.74 5.22
N LYS A 466 -17.31 -27.94 4.43
CA LYS A 466 -15.93 -27.55 4.73
C LYS A 466 -15.91 -26.39 5.72
N GLU A 467 -15.30 -26.63 6.87
CA GLU A 467 -15.18 -25.63 7.92
C GLU A 467 -14.30 -24.45 7.49
N GLN A 468 -14.85 -23.24 7.63
CA GLN A 468 -14.13 -21.99 7.48
C GLN A 468 -13.37 -21.69 8.76
N VAL A 469 -12.06 -21.93 8.76
CA VAL A 469 -11.17 -21.73 9.92
C VAL A 469 -10.79 -20.26 10.13
N SER A 470 -10.83 -19.51 9.04
CA SER A 470 -10.52 -18.10 8.88
C SER A 470 -11.45 -17.18 9.67
N ALA A 471 -10.92 -16.27 10.48
CA ALA A 471 -11.73 -15.38 11.32
C ALA A 471 -12.71 -14.54 10.49
N GLY A 472 -12.28 -14.06 9.32
CA GLY A 472 -13.09 -13.22 8.43
C GLY A 472 -14.27 -13.94 7.76
N THR A 473 -14.27 -15.27 7.70
CA THR A 473 -15.34 -16.09 7.08
C THR A 473 -15.98 -17.09 8.03
N LYS A 474 -15.53 -17.16 9.30
CA LYS A 474 -16.04 -18.09 10.31
C LYS A 474 -17.54 -17.99 10.54
N TYR A 475 -18.14 -16.82 10.31
CA TYR A 475 -19.58 -16.62 10.39
C TYR A 475 -20.36 -17.49 9.38
N LEU A 476 -19.72 -17.93 8.28
CA LEU A 476 -20.33 -18.80 7.27
C LEU A 476 -20.52 -20.25 7.79
N ASN A 477 -19.82 -20.68 8.84
CA ASN A 477 -19.96 -22.04 9.37
C ASN A 477 -21.35 -22.30 9.98
N ASN A 478 -22.02 -21.25 10.46
CA ASN A 478 -23.36 -21.33 11.06
C ASN A 478 -24.38 -20.55 10.20
N ILE A 479 -24.26 -20.66 8.87
CA ILE A 479 -24.94 -19.79 7.92
C ILE A 479 -26.47 -19.74 8.12
N GLU A 480 -27.12 -20.86 8.42
CA GLU A 480 -28.57 -20.91 8.65
C GLU A 480 -28.98 -20.06 9.86
N GLN A 481 -28.22 -20.14 10.96
CA GLN A 481 -28.46 -19.36 12.17
C GLN A 481 -28.19 -17.87 11.92
N VAL A 482 -27.10 -17.55 11.22
CA VAL A 482 -26.73 -16.16 10.90
C VAL A 482 -27.78 -15.51 9.99
N LEU A 483 -28.26 -16.20 8.96
CA LEU A 483 -29.28 -15.66 8.05
C LEU A 483 -30.65 -15.48 8.73
N ALA A 484 -30.96 -16.31 9.73
CA ALA A 484 -32.20 -16.25 10.49
C ALA A 484 -32.17 -15.24 11.64
N ALA A 485 -31.01 -14.66 11.96
CA ALA A 485 -30.85 -13.73 13.06
C ALA A 485 -31.74 -12.50 12.90
N LYS A 486 -32.32 -12.04 14.01
CA LYS A 486 -33.17 -10.84 14.09
C LYS A 486 -32.68 -9.95 15.22
N CYS A 487 -32.90 -8.65 15.05
CA CYS A 487 -32.72 -7.68 16.12
C CYS A 487 -33.86 -7.85 17.14
N GLU A 488 -33.52 -8.07 18.41
CA GLU A 488 -34.48 -8.35 19.48
C GLU A 488 -35.08 -7.06 20.07
N SER A 489 -34.31 -5.97 20.09
CA SER A 489 -34.73 -4.63 20.49
C SER A 489 -33.71 -3.58 20.03
N ASP A 490 -34.06 -2.30 20.10
CA ASP A 490 -33.14 -1.21 19.77
C ASP A 490 -31.91 -1.22 20.70
N GLU A 491 -32.07 -1.58 21.98
CA GLU A 491 -30.97 -1.69 22.95
C GLU A 491 -29.99 -2.82 22.59
N ALA A 492 -30.45 -3.87 21.90
CA ALA A 492 -29.57 -4.91 21.41
C ALA A 492 -28.56 -4.36 20.40
N LEU A 493 -28.94 -3.32 19.62
CA LEU A 493 -28.05 -2.65 18.65
C LEU A 493 -26.97 -1.79 19.30
N ASP A 494 -27.12 -1.45 20.58
CA ASP A 494 -26.14 -0.66 21.33
C ASP A 494 -25.07 -1.55 22.00
N THR A 495 -25.07 -2.87 21.74
CA THR A 495 -24.08 -3.82 22.25
C THR A 495 -23.11 -4.27 21.15
N LEU A 496 -21.86 -4.60 21.50
CA LEU A 496 -20.89 -5.13 20.54
C LEU A 496 -21.39 -6.43 19.87
N ASP A 497 -21.99 -7.33 20.66
CA ASP A 497 -22.58 -8.57 20.15
C ASP A 497 -23.70 -8.31 19.13
N GLY A 498 -24.61 -7.38 19.42
CA GLY A 498 -25.67 -7.03 18.49
C GLY A 498 -25.16 -6.38 17.20
N ILE A 499 -24.14 -5.53 17.30
CA ILE A 499 -23.46 -4.93 16.15
C ILE A 499 -22.78 -6.03 15.30
N ASP A 500 -22.04 -6.93 15.93
CA ASP A 500 -21.33 -8.02 15.25
C ASP A 500 -22.31 -8.99 14.57
N ARG A 501 -23.39 -9.37 15.25
CA ARG A 501 -24.48 -10.17 14.65
C ARG A 501 -25.13 -9.44 13.49
N GLY A 502 -25.38 -8.14 13.62
CA GLY A 502 -25.92 -7.30 12.56
C GLY A 502 -25.04 -7.33 11.31
N TRP A 503 -23.73 -7.09 11.47
CA TRP A 503 -22.76 -7.13 10.38
C TRP A 503 -22.62 -8.53 9.75
N ALA A 504 -22.54 -9.58 10.56
CA ALA A 504 -22.51 -10.96 10.07
C ALA A 504 -23.76 -11.30 9.25
N THR A 505 -24.94 -10.87 9.70
CA THR A 505 -26.21 -11.11 9.01
C THR A 505 -26.25 -10.43 7.66
N VAL A 506 -25.92 -9.13 7.57
CA VAL A 506 -25.95 -8.41 6.28
C VAL A 506 -24.88 -8.92 5.32
N ALA A 507 -23.68 -9.28 5.83
CA ALA A 507 -22.63 -9.87 5.03
C ALA A 507 -23.05 -11.24 4.47
N ALA A 508 -23.62 -12.11 5.31
CA ALA A 508 -24.12 -13.42 4.92
C ALA A 508 -25.20 -13.33 3.83
N HIS A 509 -26.17 -12.42 3.95
CA HIS A 509 -27.20 -12.22 2.93
C HIS A 509 -26.61 -11.73 1.61
N ALA A 510 -25.66 -10.80 1.65
CA ALA A 510 -24.98 -10.31 0.44
C ALA A 510 -24.19 -11.42 -0.26
N VAL A 511 -23.41 -12.21 0.49
CA VAL A 511 -22.61 -13.32 -0.03
C VAL A 511 -23.50 -14.44 -0.59
N LYS A 512 -24.56 -14.82 0.13
CA LYS A 512 -25.56 -15.79 -0.34
C LYS A 512 -26.16 -15.35 -1.67
N LYS A 513 -26.65 -14.10 -1.75
CA LYS A 513 -27.26 -13.57 -2.96
C LYS A 513 -26.28 -13.60 -4.15
N ALA A 514 -25.04 -13.14 -3.94
CA ALA A 514 -24.02 -13.16 -4.96
C ALA A 514 -23.67 -14.59 -5.42
N SER A 515 -23.61 -15.56 -4.50
CA SER A 515 -23.36 -16.97 -4.82
C SER A 515 -24.51 -17.58 -5.62
N GLU A 516 -25.76 -17.32 -5.23
CA GLU A 516 -26.95 -17.77 -5.96
C GLU A 516 -27.00 -17.22 -7.38
N ASP A 517 -26.73 -15.92 -7.55
CA ASP A 517 -26.68 -15.27 -8.85
C ASP A 517 -25.57 -15.86 -9.73
N TYR A 518 -24.38 -16.09 -9.16
CA TYR A 518 -23.27 -16.74 -9.85
C TYR A 518 -23.64 -18.16 -10.32
N GLN A 519 -24.27 -18.96 -9.45
CA GLN A 519 -24.71 -20.32 -9.78
C GLN A 519 -25.81 -20.32 -10.85
N ALA A 520 -26.69 -19.32 -10.87
CA ALA A 520 -27.69 -19.17 -11.92
C ALA A 520 -27.03 -18.90 -13.28
N CYS A 521 -25.98 -18.07 -13.33
CA CYS A 521 -25.22 -17.80 -14.53
C CYS A 521 -24.43 -19.02 -15.06
N LEU A 522 -23.98 -19.93 -14.19
CA LEU A 522 -23.31 -21.17 -14.64
C LEU A 522 -24.28 -22.18 -15.28
N LYS A 523 -25.58 -22.07 -14.98
CA LYS A 523 -26.62 -22.96 -15.49
C LYS A 523 -27.30 -22.43 -16.76
N ALA A 524 -27.19 -21.14 -17.03
CA ALA A 524 -27.67 -20.47 -18.24
C ALA A 524 -26.67 -20.63 -19.38
#